data_AF-A0A8T6UZ61-F1
#
_entry.id   AF-A0A8T6UZ61-F1
#
_cell.length_a   1.000
_cell.length_b   1.000
_cell.length_c   1.000
_cell.angle_alpha   90.00
_cell.angle_beta   90.00
_cell.angle_gamma   90.00
#
_symmetry.space_group_name_H-M   'P 1'
#
loop_
_entity.id
_entity.type
_entity.pdbx_description
1 polymer ?
#
loop_
_entity_poly.entity_id
_entity_poly.type
_entity_poly.pdbx_seq_one_letter_code
_entity_poly.pdbx_strand_id
1 'polypeptide(L)'
;YKMPESLKPIYEDFSQYINENRLSNVLSKIGQVTQKDFGKVQGMLVQDAKEEFERDEYEISKDDWKALVKTVGKDAAEVVRKDWLNII
;
A
#
# COMPACT_ATOMS: atom_id res chain seq x y z
N TYR A 1 -18.93 1.87 -3.27
CA TYR A 1 -18.32 1.00 -4.29
C TYR A 1 -17.98 -0.31 -3.59
N LYS A 2 -18.61 -1.41 -4.00
CA LYS A 2 -18.34 -2.75 -3.47
C LYS A 2 -17.34 -3.41 -4.41
N MET A 3 -16.24 -3.92 -3.88
CA MET A 3 -15.23 -4.65 -4.66
C MET A 3 -15.88 -5.89 -5.31
N PRO A 4 -15.62 -6.18 -6.60
CA PRO A 4 -16.09 -7.41 -7.24
C PRO A 4 -15.63 -8.64 -6.46
N GLU A 5 -16.49 -9.65 -6.30
CA GLU A 5 -16.14 -10.85 -5.52
C GLU A 5 -14.96 -11.64 -6.13
N SER A 6 -14.80 -11.59 -7.45
CA SER A 6 -13.67 -12.18 -8.16
C SER A 6 -12.31 -11.58 -7.77
N LEU A 7 -12.27 -10.35 -7.24
CA LEU A 7 -11.03 -9.67 -6.84
C LEU A 7 -10.71 -9.84 -5.36
N LYS A 8 -11.60 -10.47 -4.59
CA LYS A 8 -11.40 -10.71 -3.16
C LYS A 8 -10.15 -11.54 -2.85
N PRO A 9 -9.83 -12.62 -3.60
CA PRO A 9 -8.58 -13.37 -3.37
C PRO A 9 -7.35 -12.50 -3.60
N ILE A 10 -7.29 -11.79 -4.73
CA ILE A 10 -6.17 -10.89 -5.06
C ILE A 10 -5.98 -9.82 -3.98
N TYR A 11 -7.08 -9.26 -3.48
CA TYR A 11 -7.04 -8.29 -2.38
C TYR A 11 -6.51 -8.92 -1.08
N GLU A 12 -6.99 -10.10 -0.71
CA GLU A 12 -6.56 -10.79 0.51
C GLU A 12 -5.06 -11.09 0.47
N ASP A 13 -4.55 -11.61 -0.66
CA ASP A 13 -3.13 -11.90 -0.84
C ASP A 13 -2.30 -10.60 -0.82
N PHE A 14 -2.71 -9.58 -1.57
CA PHE A 14 -2.02 -8.28 -1.60
C PHE A 14 -1.99 -7.58 -0.24
N SER A 15 -3.08 -7.66 0.54
CA SER A 15 -3.20 -6.95 1.82
C SER A 15 -2.12 -7.35 2.83
N GLN A 16 -1.55 -8.55 2.70
CA GLN A 16 -0.45 -9.03 3.55
C GLN A 16 0.86 -8.28 3.31
N TYR A 17 1.03 -7.69 2.13
CA TYR A 17 2.20 -6.90 1.75
C TYR A 17 2.08 -5.44 2.23
N ILE A 18 0.90 -4.98 2.66
CA ILE A 18 0.70 -3.67 3.27
C ILE A 18 0.98 -3.77 4.77
N ASN A 19 2.25 -3.59 5.15
CA ASN A 19 2.70 -3.75 6.53
C ASN A 19 3.79 -2.73 6.93
N GLU A 20 4.10 -2.70 8.22
CA GLU A 20 5.06 -1.75 8.84
C GLU A 20 6.48 -1.91 8.30
N ASN A 21 6.89 -3.14 7.96
CA ASN A 21 8.21 -3.39 7.38
C ASN A 21 8.36 -2.71 6.02
N ARG A 22 7.32 -2.76 5.17
CA ARG A 22 7.29 -2.03 3.91
C ARG A 22 7.25 -0.51 4.10
N LEU A 23 6.51 -0.04 5.11
CA LEU A 23 6.50 1.38 5.46
C LEU A 23 7.90 1.87 5.87
N SER A 24 8.61 1.11 6.70
CA SER A 24 9.99 1.41 7.10
C SER A 24 10.92 1.50 5.89
N ASN A 25 10.81 0.56 4.94
CA ASN A 25 11.59 0.59 3.70
C ASN A 25 11.32 1.88 2.90
N VAL A 26 10.06 2.28 2.77
CA VAL A 26 9.67 3.52 2.09
C VAL A 26 10.25 4.74 2.79
N LEU A 27 10.12 4.83 4.11
CA LEU A 27 10.64 5.96 4.88
C LEU A 27 12.16 6.07 4.79
N SER A 28 12.88 4.94 4.78
CA SER A 28 14.34 4.90 4.61
C SER A 28 14.81 5.49 3.27
N LYS A 29 13.97 5.40 2.22
CA LYS A 29 14.24 5.96 0.88
C LYS A 29 13.89 7.46 0.78
N ILE A 30 12.90 7.93 1.54
CA ILE A 30 12.44 9.34 1.50
C ILE A 30 13.30 10.23 2.39
N GLY A 31 13.78 9.73 3.52
CA GLY A 31 14.47 10.51 4.54
C GLY A 31 13.49 11.26 5.44
N GLN A 32 13.64 12.59 5.56
CA GLN A 32 12.71 13.41 6.36
C GLN A 32 11.37 13.58 5.66
N VAL A 33 10.30 13.26 6.36
CA VAL A 33 8.92 13.50 5.93
C VAL A 33 8.27 14.54 6.82
N THR A 34 7.40 15.36 6.24
CA THR A 34 6.58 16.33 6.98
C THR A 34 5.13 15.89 6.97
N GLN A 35 4.27 16.55 7.77
CA GLN A 35 2.83 16.29 7.75
C GLN A 35 2.19 16.37 6.36
N LYS A 36 2.76 17.18 5.45
CA LYS A 36 2.26 17.34 4.06
C LYS A 36 2.55 16.12 3.19
N ASP A 37 3.46 15.25 3.61
CA ASP A 37 3.91 14.10 2.83
C ASP A 37 3.06 12.83 3.07
N PHE A 38 2.03 12.88 3.93
CA PHE A 38 1.21 11.71 4.25
C PHE A 38 0.70 10.98 2.99
N GLY A 39 0.11 11.72 2.05
CA GLY A 39 -0.41 11.13 0.80
C GLY A 39 0.70 10.57 -0.10
N LYS A 40 1.89 11.16 -0.06
CA LYS A 40 3.07 10.67 -0.78
C LYS A 40 3.55 9.34 -0.17
N VAL A 41 3.70 9.29 1.15
CA VAL A 41 4.13 8.06 1.87
C VAL A 41 3.11 6.94 1.67
N GLN A 42 1.82 7.25 1.77
CA GLN A 42 0.75 6.29 1.48
C GLN A 42 0.87 5.73 0.04
N GLY A 43 1.05 6.60 -0.96
CA GLY A 43 1.19 6.16 -2.36
C GLY A 43 2.44 5.32 -2.58
N MET A 44 3.57 5.72 -1.98
CA MET A 44 4.83 4.98 -2.06
C MET A 44 4.74 3.62 -1.35
N LEU A 45 4.04 3.51 -0.23
CA LEU A 45 3.78 2.23 0.44
C LEU A 45 2.98 1.27 -0.44
N VAL A 46 1.92 1.76 -1.08
CA VAL A 46 1.13 0.94 -2.02
C VAL A 46 1.99 0.48 -3.20
N GLN A 47 2.85 1.35 -3.72
CA GLN A 47 3.75 1.00 -4.82
C GLN A 47 4.82 -0.02 -4.39
N ASP A 48 5.50 0.20 -3.27
CA ASP A 48 6.53 -0.73 -2.75
C ASP A 48 5.94 -2.12 -2.46
N ALA A 49 4.75 -2.16 -1.85
CA ALA A 49 4.02 -3.40 -1.63
C ALA A 49 3.61 -4.11 -2.93
N LYS A 50 3.18 -3.35 -3.95
CA LYS A 50 2.86 -3.91 -5.27
C LYS A 50 4.08 -4.48 -5.98
N GLU A 51 5.19 -3.75 -5.97
CA GLU A 51 6.44 -4.22 -6.56
C GLU A 51 6.95 -5.49 -5.88
N GLU A 52 6.76 -5.64 -4.56
CA GLU A 52 7.10 -6.88 -3.85
C GLU A 52 6.14 -8.02 -4.16
N PHE A 53 4.83 -7.76 -4.11
CA PHE A 53 3.80 -8.75 -4.43
C PHE A 53 4.00 -9.33 -5.84
N GLU A 54 4.20 -8.48 -6.85
CA GLU A 54 4.37 -8.90 -8.24
C GLU A 54 5.72 -9.60 -8.49
N ARG A 55 6.69 -9.47 -7.57
CA ARG A 55 7.97 -10.18 -7.59
C ARG A 55 7.82 -11.61 -7.06
N ASP A 56 7.07 -11.77 -5.97
CA ASP A 56 6.97 -13.03 -5.22
C ASP A 56 5.81 -13.91 -5.71
N GLU A 57 4.74 -13.30 -6.21
CA GLU A 57 3.50 -13.97 -6.60
C GLU A 57 3.27 -13.85 -8.12
N TYR A 58 2.45 -12.87 -8.54
CA TYR A 58 2.03 -12.68 -9.92
C TYR A 58 1.68 -11.22 -10.22
N GLU A 59 1.74 -10.84 -11.49
CA GLU A 59 1.37 -9.49 -11.94
C GLU A 59 -0.16 -9.28 -11.85
N ILE A 60 -0.58 -8.16 -11.26
CA ILE A 60 -2.00 -7.80 -11.20
C ILE A 60 -2.36 -7.04 -12.47
N SER A 61 -3.41 -7.49 -13.17
CA SER A 61 -3.85 -6.80 -14.39
C SER A 61 -4.21 -5.34 -14.12
N LYS A 62 -4.02 -4.48 -15.12
CA LYS A 62 -4.29 -3.04 -14.99
C LYS A 62 -5.74 -2.74 -14.60
N ASP A 63 -6.70 -3.55 -15.07
CA ASP A 63 -8.11 -3.34 -14.79
C ASP A 63 -8.50 -3.84 -13.39
N ASP A 64 -7.95 -4.96 -12.94
CA ASP A 64 -8.10 -5.43 -11.56
C ASP A 64 -7.48 -4.44 -10.58
N TRP A 65 -6.29 -3.92 -10.91
CA TRP A 65 -5.63 -2.91 -10.09
C TRP A 65 -6.46 -1.63 -9.94
N LYS A 66 -7.11 -1.14 -11.02
CA LYS A 66 -8.01 0.03 -10.92
C LYS A 66 -9.17 -0.20 -9.96
N ALA A 67 -9.69 -1.43 -9.89
CA ALA A 67 -10.76 -1.78 -8.98
C ALA A 67 -10.28 -1.94 -7.52
N LEU A 68 -9.02 -2.37 -7.32
CA LEU A 68 -8.42 -2.61 -6.02
C LEU A 68 -7.77 -1.38 -5.37
N VAL A 69 -7.18 -0.49 -6.17
CA VAL A 69 -6.30 0.62 -5.71
C VAL A 69 -6.93 1.48 -4.62
N LYS A 70 -8.24 1.70 -4.69
CA LYS A 70 -8.97 2.50 -3.70
C LYS A 70 -9.09 1.79 -2.35
N THR A 71 -9.25 0.48 -2.34
CA THR A 71 -9.37 -0.32 -1.11
C THR A 71 -7.99 -0.48 -0.48
N VAL A 72 -7.00 -0.94 -1.23
CA VAL A 72 -5.62 -1.10 -0.73
C VAL A 72 -5.02 0.24 -0.28
N GLY A 73 -5.38 1.34 -0.95
CA GLY A 73 -4.97 2.68 -0.54
C GLY A 73 -5.53 3.08 0.84
N LYS A 74 -6.71 2.58 1.23
CA LYS A 74 -7.24 2.83 2.59
C LYS A 74 -6.44 2.05 3.62
N ASP A 75 -6.14 0.79 3.36
CA ASP A 75 -5.37 -0.07 4.27
C ASP A 75 -3.97 0.51 4.47
N ALA A 76 -3.33 0.96 3.38
CA ALA A 76 -2.06 1.67 3.45
C ALA A 76 -2.16 2.93 4.30
N ALA A 77 -3.24 3.72 4.16
CA ALA A 77 -3.44 4.90 4.99
C ALA A 77 -3.65 4.54 6.47
N GLU A 78 -4.25 3.40 6.80
CA GLU A 78 -4.37 2.92 8.17
C GLU A 78 -3.02 2.52 8.77
N VAL A 79 -2.19 1.80 8.01
CA VAL A 79 -0.82 1.46 8.43
C VAL A 79 0.00 2.75 8.65
N VAL A 80 0.00 3.67 7.69
CA VAL A 80 0.73 4.94 7.82
C VAL A 80 0.23 5.73 9.03
N ARG A 81 -1.08 5.83 9.26
CA ARG A 81 -1.64 6.59 10.41
C ARG A 81 -1.20 6.08 11.77
N LYS A 82 -1.02 4.76 11.94
CA LYS A 82 -0.62 4.17 13.22
C LYS A 82 0.74 4.70 13.68
N ASP A 83 1.68 4.79 12.75
CA ASP A 83 3.04 5.25 13.05
C ASP A 83 3.26 6.73 12.74
N TRP A 84 2.32 7.41 12.06
CA TRP A 84 2.54 8.76 11.51
C TRP A 84 3.01 9.77 12.54
N LEU A 85 2.42 9.77 13.74
CA LEU A 85 2.78 10.71 14.80
C LEU A 85 4.18 10.46 15.39
N ASN A 86 4.73 9.26 15.21
CA ASN A 86 6.08 8.89 15.64
C ASN A 86 7.13 9.18 14.56
N ILE A 87 6.71 9.40 13.31
CA ILE A 87 7.57 9.56 12.14
C ILE A 87 7.83 11.04 11.80
N ILE A 88 6.87 11.94 12.12
CA ILE A 88 6.93 13.38 11.78
C ILE A 88 7.74 14.24 12.76
#